data_AF-A0A972ZN65-F1
#
_entry.id   AF-A0A972ZN65-F1
#
_cell.length_a   1.000
_cell.length_b   1.000
_cell.length_c   1.000
_cell.angle_alpha   90.00
_cell.angle_beta   90.00
_cell.angle_gamma   90.00
#
_symmetry.space_group_name_H-M   'P 1'
#
loop_
_entity.id
_entity.type
_entity.pdbx_description
1 polymer ?
#
loop_
_entity_poly.entity_id
_entity_poly.type
_entity_poly.pdbx_seq_one_letter_code
_entity_poly.pdbx_strand_id
1 'polypeptide(L)' 'MCGIIGIIGDNQVTPLLIESLRRLEYRGYDSAGIATLVNGGIERRRAEGKLVNLSDLLKTDPVSGLDG' A
#
# COMPACT_ATOMS: atom_id res chain seq x y z
N MET A 1 5.62 -2.47 15.82
CA MET A 1 6.61 -1.49 15.31
C MET A 1 5.98 -0.79 14.09
N CYS A 2 6.33 0.45 13.74
CA CYS A 2 5.74 1.17 12.59
C CYS A 2 6.79 1.49 11.52
N GLY A 3 6.41 1.43 10.24
CA GLY A 3 7.24 1.82 9.09
C GLY A 3 6.38 2.58 8.08
N ILE A 4 6.93 3.66 7.53
CA ILE A 4 6.23 4.53 6.58
C ILE A 4 7.08 4.61 5.31
N ILE A 5 6.44 4.46 4.17
CA ILE A 5 7.01 4.63 2.83
C ILE A 5 6.06 5.51 2.03
N GLY A 6 6.62 6.45 1.28
CA GLY A 6 5.90 7.27 0.31
C GLY A 6 6.60 7.24 -1.04
N ILE A 7 5.82 7.25 -2.12
CA ILE A 7 6.31 7.31 -3.49
C ILE A 7 5.50 8.39 -4.21
N ILE A 8 6.20 9.23 -4.98
CA ILE A 8 5.62 10.28 -5.81
C ILE A 8 6.09 10.02 -7.24
N GLY A 9 5.16 10.03 -8.20
CA GLY A 9 5.47 9.91 -9.63
C GLY A 9 4.22 9.59 -10.44
N ASP A 10 4.33 9.74 -11.76
CA ASP A 10 3.19 9.71 -12.71
C ASP A 10 2.73 8.29 -13.10
N ASN A 11 3.30 7.26 -12.47
CA ASN A 11 3.07 5.86 -12.79
C ASN A 11 2.32 5.15 -11.66
N GLN A 12 1.72 4.00 -11.95
CA GLN A 12 1.06 3.20 -10.93
C GLN A 12 2.02 2.78 -9.80
N VAL A 13 1.88 3.39 -8.63
CA VAL A 13 2.80 3.19 -7.49
C VAL A 13 2.44 2.01 -6.59
N THR A 14 1.21 1.46 -6.70
CA THR A 14 0.68 0.42 -5.81
C THR A 14 1.61 -0.80 -5.66
N PRO A 15 2.15 -1.41 -6.74
CA PRO A 15 3.05 -2.58 -6.62
C PRO A 15 4.38 -2.23 -5.94
N LEU A 16 4.92 -1.03 -6.21
CA LEU A 16 6.16 -0.54 -5.61
C LEU A 16 6.01 -0.29 -4.11
N LEU A 17 4.87 0.24 -3.67
CA LEU A 17 4.56 0.41 -2.24
C LEU A 17 4.50 -0.94 -1.52
N ILE A 18 3.85 -1.95 -2.10
CA ILE A 18 3.77 -3.31 -1.55
C ILE A 18 5.18 -3.92 -1.40
N GLU A 19 6.00 -3.83 -2.44
CA GLU A 19 7.36 -4.37 -2.41
C GLU A 19 8.23 -3.65 -1.37
N SER A 20 8.08 -2.34 -1.25
CA SER A 20 8.79 -1.56 -0.24
C SER A 20 8.36 -1.94 1.18
N LEU A 21 7.06 -2.14 1.42
CA LEU A 21 6.53 -2.60 2.70
C LEU A 21 7.04 -4.01 3.06
N ARG A 22 7.17 -4.90 2.06
CA ARG A 22 7.71 -6.26 2.24
C ARG A 22 9.14 -6.23 2.77
N ARG A 23 9.97 -5.29 2.27
CA ARG A 23 11.35 -5.11 2.76
C ARG A 23 11.42 -4.65 4.21
N LEU A 24 10.35 -4.09 4.75
CA LEU A 24 10.27 -3.69 6.16
C LEU A 24 9.58 -4.74 7.04
N GLU A 25 8.96 -5.78 6.47
CA GLU A 25 8.17 -6.77 7.21
C GLU A 25 8.97 -7.51 8.29
N TYR A 26 10.29 -7.62 8.15
CA TYR A 26 11.20 -8.20 9.16
C TYR A 26 11.09 -7.54 10.54
N ARG A 27 10.57 -6.30 10.59
CA ARG A 27 10.36 -5.53 11.82
C ARG A 27 9.13 -5.95 12.62
N GLY A 28 8.24 -6.73 12.01
CA GLY A 28 6.96 -7.13 12.60
C GLY A 28 5.93 -6.00 12.56
N TYR A 29 4.85 -6.24 11.81
CA TYR A 29 3.69 -5.35 11.71
C TYR A 29 2.42 -6.07 12.13
N ASP A 30 1.62 -5.37 12.92
CA ASP A 30 0.33 -5.85 13.41
C ASP A 30 -0.79 -5.50 12.41
N SER A 31 -0.50 -4.59 11.47
CA SER A 31 -1.34 -4.23 10.33
C SER A 31 -0.52 -3.52 9.25
N ALA A 32 -1.02 -3.50 8.01
CA ALA A 32 -0.44 -2.75 6.91
C ALA A 32 -1.53 -2.04 6.09
N GLY A 33 -1.18 -0.92 5.46
CA GLY A 33 -2.09 -0.22 4.57
C GLY A 33 -1.36 0.69 3.58
N ILE A 34 -2.06 1.01 2.50
CA ILE A 34 -1.63 1.96 1.48
C ILE A 34 -2.73 3.00 1.25
N ALA A 35 -2.32 4.19 0.86
CA ALA A 35 -3.21 5.25 0.40
C ALA A 35 -2.63 5.85 -0.88
N THR A 36 -3.49 6.16 -1.84
CA THR A 36 -3.13 6.80 -3.11
C THR A 36 -4.05 7.98 -3.35
N LEU A 37 -3.57 8.96 -4.12
CA LEU A 37 -4.39 10.05 -4.61
C LEU A 37 -4.97 9.64 -5.97
N VAL A 38 -6.28 9.81 -6.14
CA VAL A 38 -7.03 9.43 -7.32
C VAL A 38 -8.07 10.51 -7.58
N ASN A 39 -8.00 11.19 -8.73
CA ASN A 39 -8.95 12.25 -9.11
C ASN A 39 -9.13 13.32 -8.00
N GLY A 40 -8.05 13.68 -7.30
CA GLY A 40 -8.09 14.62 -6.18
C GLY A 40 -8.69 14.08 -4.87
N GLY A 41 -9.11 12.83 -4.82
CA GLY A 41 -9.56 12.12 -3.63
C GLY A 41 -8.52 11.12 -3.11
N ILE A 42 -8.53 10.85 -1.81
CA ILE A 42 -7.65 9.82 -1.22
C ILE A 42 -8.42 8.50 -1.16
N GLU A 43 -7.91 7.49 -1.84
CA GLU A 43 -8.34 6.12 -1.65
C GLU A 43 -7.36 5.38 -0.73
N ARG A 44 -7.90 4.52 0.14
CA ARG A 44 -7.09 3.80 1.13
C ARG A 44 -7.54 2.35 1.25
N ARG A 45 -6.59 1.44 1.42
CA ARG A 45 -6.83 0.05 1.84
C ARG A 45 -5.91 -0.33 2.98
N ARG A 46 -6.44 -1.11 3.92
CA ARG A 46 -5.72 -1.58 5.10
C ARG A 46 -6.21 -2.97 5.45
N ALA A 47 -5.27 -3.81 5.86
CA ALA A 47 -5.55 -5.11 6.43
C ALA A 47 -4.80 -5.25 7.76
N GLU A 48 -5.42 -5.98 8.69
CA GLU A 48 -4.77 -6.40 9.94
C GLU A 48 -3.90 -7.63 9.69
N GLY A 49 -2.89 -7.82 10.54
CA GLY A 49 -1.94 -8.92 10.44
C GLY A 49 -0.86 -8.70 9.37
N LYS A 50 -0.44 -9.80 8.76
CA LYS A 50 0.70 -9.85 7.83
C LYS A 50 0.44 -9.10 6.52
N LEU A 51 1.50 -8.69 5.83
CA LEU A 51 1.40 -7.96 4.56
C LEU A 51 0.66 -8.74 3.47
N VAL A 52 0.66 -10.07 3.55
CA VAL A 52 -0.12 -10.94 2.64
C VAL A 52 -1.61 -10.60 2.66
N ASN A 53 -2.18 -10.25 3.81
CA ASN A 53 -3.59 -9.90 3.93
C ASN A 53 -3.92 -8.63 3.15
N LEU A 54 -3.03 -7.63 3.20
CA LEU A 54 -3.16 -6.42 2.39
C LEU A 54 -3.01 -6.76 0.90
N SER A 55 -2.07 -7.63 0.56
CA SER A 55 -1.85 -8.05 -0.83
C SER A 55 -3.05 -8.77 -1.42
N ASP A 56 -3.73 -9.61 -0.62
CA ASP A 56 -4.95 -10.30 -1.04
C ASP A 56 -6.14 -9.35 -1.14
N LEU A 57 -6.27 -8.40 -0.21
CA LEU A 57 -7.27 -7.33 -0.30
C LEU A 57 -7.11 -6.52 -1.60
N LEU A 58 -5.89 -6.21 -2.01
CA LEU A 58 -5.65 -5.45 -3.25
C LEU A 58 -5.94 -6.24 -4.54
N LYS A 59 -6.01 -7.57 -4.47
CA LYS A 59 -6.44 -8.39 -5.62
C LYS A 59 -7.96 -8.32 -5.82
N THR A 60 -8.72 -8.20 -4.74
CA THR A 60 -10.19 -8.17 -4.77
C THR A 60 -10.76 -6.74 -4.82
N ASP A 61 -10.04 -5.79 -4.21
CA ASP A 61 -10.43 -4.39 -4.09
C ASP A 61 -9.19 -3.50 -4.31
N PRO A 62 -8.77 -3.33 -5.57
CA PRO A 62 -7.55 -2.62 -5.91
C PRO A 62 -7.70 -1.13 -5.63
N VAL A 63 -6.58 -0.49 -5.28
CA VAL A 63 -6.50 0.97 -5.24
C VAL A 63 -5.86 1.46 -6.52
N SER A 64 -6.54 2.38 -7.20
CA SER A 64 -5.98 3.09 -8.34
C SER A 64 -4.78 3.90 -7.86
N GLY A 65 -3.59 3.61 -8.37
CA GLY A 65 -2.36 4.31 -8.00
C GLY A 65 -1.93 5.32 -9.07
N LEU A 66 -2.88 5.80 -9.86
CA LEU A 66 -2.66 6.74 -10.95
C LEU A 66 -2.94 8.15 -10.40
N ASP A 67 -1.87 8.91 -10.22
CA ASP A 67 -1.98 10.36 -10.28
C ASP A 67 -0.95 10.85 -11.29
N GLY A 68 -1.48 11.56 -12.29
CA GLY A 68 -0.87 11.88 -13.59
C GLY A 68 -1.98 12.24 -14.56
#